data_AF-A0A8J3NRU9-F1
#
_entry.id   AF-A0A8J3NRU9-F1
#
_cell.length_a   1.000
_cell.length_b   1.000
_cell.length_c   1.000
_cell.angle_alpha   90.00
_cell.angle_beta   90.00
_cell.angle_gamma   90.00
#
_symmetry.space_group_name_H-M   'P 1'
#
loop_
_entity.id
_entity.type
_entity.pdbx_description
1 polymer ?
#
loop_
_entity_poly.entity_id
_entity_poly.type
_entity_poly.pdbx_seq_one_letter_code
_entity_poly.pdbx_strand_id
1 'polypeptide(L)' 'MTVDEHIAALHAFMRADHEEYIAQVRGWAESAEADGHVAAARQHRAHVGRLEAMDKPWEASPRPA' A
#
# COMPACT_ATOMS: atom_id res chain seq x y z
N MET A 1 -28.73 0.10 1.32
CA MET A 1 -27.37 -0.40 1.53
C MET A 1 -27.29 -1.07 2.88
N THR A 2 -26.68 -2.25 2.97
CA THR A 2 -26.44 -2.94 4.25
C THR A 2 -25.12 -2.46 4.88
N VAL A 3 -24.92 -2.71 6.18
CA VAL A 3 -23.64 -2.44 6.85
C VAL A 3 -22.49 -3.17 6.14
N ASP A 4 -22.75 -4.38 5.64
CA ASP A 4 -21.77 -5.19 4.91
C ASP A 4 -21.33 -4.54 3.58
N GLU A 5 -22.25 -3.91 2.85
CA GLU A 5 -21.93 -3.18 1.62
C GLU A 5 -21.06 -1.95 1.91
N HIS A 6 -21.28 -1.26 3.03
CA HIS A 6 -20.43 -0.14 3.44
C HIS A 6 -19.02 -0.59 3.85
N ILE A 7 -18.90 -1.71 4.57
CA ILE A 7 -17.61 -2.29 4.94
C ILE A 7 -16.84 -2.72 3.69
N ALA A 8 -17.51 -3.37 2.73
CA ALA A 8 -16.90 -3.77 1.46
C ALA A 8 -16.39 -2.57 0.66
N ALA A 9 -17.16 -1.48 0.58
CA ALA A 9 -16.75 -0.25 -0.09
C ALA A 9 -15.54 0.40 0.59
N LEU A 10 -15.52 0.44 1.93
CA LEU A 10 -14.38 0.95 2.69
C LEU A 10 -13.12 0.12 2.44
N HIS A 11 -13.23 -1.21 2.49
CA HIS A 11 -12.11 -2.12 2.22
C HIS A 11 -11.56 -1.95 0.81
N ALA A 12 -12.44 -1.80 -0.19
CA ALA A 12 -12.03 -1.56 -1.57
C ALA A 12 -11.28 -0.23 -1.72
N PHE A 13 -11.77 0.85 -1.08
CA PHE A 13 -11.10 2.14 -1.07
C PHE A 13 -9.72 2.06 -0.41
N MET A 14 -9.63 1.48 0.79
CA MET A 14 -8.37 1.36 1.53
C MET A 14 -7.34 0.55 0.75
N ARG A 15 -7.77 -0.51 0.06
CA ARG A 15 -6.90 -1.30 -0.81
C ARG A 15 -6.37 -0.46 -1.97
N ALA A 16 -7.24 0.26 -2.68
CA ALA A 16 -6.84 1.08 -3.82
C ALA A 16 -5.84 2.16 -3.42
N ASP A 17 -6.11 2.88 -2.33
CA ASP A 17 -5.23 3.93 -1.79
C ASP A 17 -3.86 3.37 -1.39
N HIS A 18 -3.84 2.21 -0.74
CA HIS A 18 -2.59 1.55 -0.35
C HIS A 18 -1.75 1.11 -1.56
N GLU A 19 -2.39 0.52 -2.58
CA GLU A 19 -1.72 0.09 -3.81
C GLU A 19 -1.19 1.30 -4.60
N GLU A 20 -1.95 2.39 -4.67
CA GLU A 20 -1.52 3.65 -5.29
C GLU A 20 -0.31 4.26 -4.57
N TYR A 21 -0.33 4.29 -3.24
CA TYR A 21 0.79 4.83 -2.46
C TYR A 21 2.07 4.00 -2.63
N ILE A 22 1.97 2.67 -2.65
CA ILE A 22 3.12 1.80 -2.94
C ILE A 22 3.69 2.12 -4.32
N ALA A 23 2.84 2.27 -5.34
CA ALA A 23 3.28 2.59 -6.69
C ALA A 23 4.03 3.95 -6.73
N GLN A 24 3.51 4.95 -6.02
CA GLN A 24 4.17 6.26 -5.91
C GLN A 24 5.56 6.16 -5.27
N VAL A 25 5.69 5.44 -4.15
CA VAL A 25 6.99 5.28 -3.45
C VAL A 25 7.98 4.49 -4.31
N ARG A 26 7.52 3.50 -5.08
CA ARG A 26 8.36 2.78 -6.06
C ARG A 26 8.86 3.73 -7.15
N GLY A 27 8.00 4.60 -7.68
CA GLY A 27 8.40 5.62 -8.65
C GLY A 27 9.47 6.59 -8.11
N TRP A 28 9.42 6.94 -6.83
CA TRP A 28 10.49 7.71 -6.18
C TRP A 28 11.81 6.94 -6.09
N ALA A 29 11.76 5.63 -5.81
CA ALA A 29 12.95 4.80 -5.78
C ALA A 29 13.61 4.71 -7.16
N GLU A 30 12.81 4.53 -8.21
CA GLU A 30 13.26 4.47 -9.61
C GLU A 30 13.86 5.80 -10.05
N SER A 31 13.19 6.92 -9.74
CA SER A 31 13.69 8.27 -10.06
C SER A 31 15.01 8.55 -9.35
N ALA A 32 15.08 8.25 -8.05
CA ALA A 32 16.31 8.40 -7.27
C ALA A 32 17.46 7.53 -7.80
N GLU A 33 17.18 6.33 -8.31
CA GLU A 33 18.20 5.48 -8.94
C GLU A 33 18.67 6.05 -10.27
N ALA A 34 17.75 6.53 -11.11
CA ALA A 34 18.08 7.18 -12.38
C ALA A 34 18.96 8.43 -12.19
N ASP A 35 18.74 9.17 -11.11
CA ASP A 35 19.51 10.37 -10.74
C ASP A 35 20.82 10.03 -9.99
N GLY A 36 21.10 8.75 -9.73
CA GLY A 36 22.30 8.31 -9.00
C GLY A 36 22.25 8.50 -7.47
N HIS A 37 21.08 8.84 -6.92
CA HIS A 37 20.82 8.97 -5.49
C HIS A 37 20.59 7.60 -4.81
N VAL A 38 21.63 6.76 -4.80
CA VAL A 38 21.58 5.36 -4.30
C VAL A 38 21.03 5.25 -2.87
N ALA A 39 21.42 6.15 -1.97
CA ALA A 39 20.95 6.12 -0.57
C ALA A 39 19.44 6.40 -0.47
N ALA A 40 18.91 7.35 -1.25
CA ALA A 40 17.49 7.67 -1.29
C ALA A 40 16.69 6.53 -1.91
N ALA A 41 17.15 5.97 -3.04
CA ALA A 41 16.53 4.81 -3.67
C ALA A 41 16.42 3.61 -2.70
N ARG A 42 17.48 3.34 -1.92
CA ARG A 42 17.46 2.30 -0.89
C ARG A 42 16.42 2.58 0.21
N GLN A 43 16.29 3.82 0.65
CA GLN A 43 15.30 4.20 1.67
C GLN A 43 13.87 4.03 1.15
N HIS A 44 13.58 4.45 -0.08
CA HIS A 44 12.27 4.27 -0.70
C HIS A 44 11.91 2.79 -0.87
N ARG A 45 12.85 1.94 -1.32
CA ARG A 45 12.66 0.47 -1.37
C ARG A 45 12.38 -0.14 -0.01
N ALA A 46 13.13 0.26 1.02
CA ALA A 46 12.87 -0.19 2.39
C ALA A 46 11.50 0.27 2.90
N HIS A 47 11.03 1.44 2.46
CA HIS A 47 9.69 1.92 2.79
C HIS A 47 8.59 1.09 2.14
N VAL A 48 8.73 0.77 0.85
CA VAL A 48 7.83 -0.16 0.13
C VAL A 48 7.73 -1.48 0.88
N GLY A 49 8.85 -2.08 1.27
CA GLY A 49 8.85 -3.33 2.03
C GLY A 49 8.12 -3.24 3.37
N ARG A 50 8.17 -2.09 4.06
CA ARG A 50 7.36 -1.87 5.28
C ARG A 50 5.87 -1.78 4.96
N LEU A 51 5.49 -1.07 3.90
CA LEU A 51 4.08 -0.92 3.49
C LEU A 51 3.49 -2.29 3.12
N GLU A 52 4.21 -3.09 2.35
CA GLU A 52 3.77 -4.42 1.91
C GLU A 52 3.57 -5.40 3.06
N ALA A 53 4.35 -5.23 4.14
CA ALA A 53 4.32 -6.06 5.34
C ALA A 53 3.32 -5.58 6.41
N MET A 54 2.67 -4.42 6.23
CA MET A 54 1.62 -3.98 7.13
C MET A 54 0.43 -4.93 7.09
N ASP A 55 -0.25 -5.09 8.23
CA ASP A 55 -1.51 -5.80 8.28
C ASP A 55 -2.56 -5.06 7.43
N LYS A 56 -3.23 -5.82 6.56
CA LYS A 56 -4.20 -5.29 5.59
C LYS A 56 -5.61 -5.68 6.05
N PRO A 57 -6.37 -4.76 6.66
CA PRO A 57 -7.69 -5.09 7.20
C PRO A 57 -8.68 -5.59 6.14
N TRP A 58 -8.46 -5.25 4.87
CA TRP A 58 -9.24 -5.76 3.74
C TRP A 58 -8.90 -7.19 3.30
N GLU A 59 -7.79 -7.77 3.80
CA GLU A 59 -7.41 -9.17 3.55
C GLU A 59 -7.90 -10.13 4.65
N ALA A 60 -8.24 -9.59 5.83
CA ALA A 60 -8.86 -10.37 6.88
C ALA A 60 -10.26 -10.82 6.44
N SER A 61 -10.49 -12.13 6.34
CA SER A 61 -11.83 -12.66 6.12
C SER A 61 -12.76 -12.17 7.24
N PRO A 62 -13.98 -11.70 6.92
CA PRO A 62 -14.96 -11.37 7.94
C PRO A 62 -15.13 -12.59 8.84
N ARG A 63 -14.87 -12.43 10.13
CA ARG A 63 -15.08 -13.51 11.10
C ARG A 63 -16.59 -13.80 11.10
N PRO A 64 -17.06 -15.03 10.82
CA PRO A 64 -18.46 -15.34 11.00
C PRO A 64 -18.82 -15.11 12.48
N ALA A 65 -19.95 -14.43 12.70
CA ALA A 65 -20.49 -14.12 14.01
C ALA A 65 -20.93 -15.38 14.77
#